data_AF-A0A848NYK5-F1
#
_entry.id   AF-A0A848NYK5-F1
#
_cell.length_a   1.000
_cell.length_b   1.000
_cell.length_c   1.000
_cell.angle_alpha   90.00
_cell.angle_beta   90.00
_cell.angle_gamma   90.00
#
_symmetry.space_group_name_H-M   'P 1'
#
loop_
_entity.id
_entity.type
_entity.pdbx_description
1 polymer ?
#
loop_
_entity_poly.entity_id
_entity_poly.type
_entity_poly.pdbx_seq_one_letter_code
_entity_poly.pdbx_strand_id
1 'polypeptide(L)' 'MKHVGFRLLLPVLALSSALAGCVVAPIEPPTVAPAGVVYVAPVAVAPGPGYTWRYHAHYGWGWWHPHHGWHEGWR' A
#
# COMPACT_ATOMS: atom_id res chain seq x y z
N MET A 1 -42.49 6.21 -14.00
CA MET A 1 -41.49 7.08 -13.34
C MET A 1 -40.64 6.33 -12.29
N LYS A 2 -41.21 5.42 -11.49
CA LYS A 2 -40.49 4.60 -10.48
C LYS A 2 -39.45 3.58 -11.01
N HIS A 3 -39.59 3.07 -12.24
CA HIS A 3 -38.66 2.08 -12.82
C HIS A 3 -37.37 2.68 -13.40
N VAL A 4 -37.34 3.98 -13.68
CA VAL A 4 -36.18 4.66 -14.28
C VAL A 4 -35.12 4.95 -13.21
N GLY A 5 -35.54 5.36 -12.01
CA GLY A 5 -34.62 5.59 -10.88
C GLY A 5 -33.90 4.31 -10.43
N PHE A 6 -34.60 3.17 -10.38
CA PHE A 6 -34.01 1.89 -9.98
C PHE A 6 -32.99 1.35 -11.00
N ARG A 7 -33.22 1.60 -12.29
CA ARG A 7 -32.29 1.19 -13.36
C ARG A 7 -31.00 2.01 -13.40
N LEU A 8 -31.04 3.26 -12.96
CA LEU A 8 -29.85 4.13 -12.86
C LEU A 8 -29.06 3.91 -11.56
N LEU A 9 -29.70 3.43 -10.51
CA LEU A 9 -29.03 3.10 -9.24
C LEU A 9 -28.01 1.97 -9.36
N LEU A 10 -28.31 0.93 -10.15
CA LEU A 10 -27.42 -0.22 -10.35
C LEU A 10 -26.04 0.12 -10.95
N PRO A 11 -25.94 0.84 -12.09
CA PRO A 11 -24.65 1.19 -12.67
C PRO A 11 -23.90 2.21 -11.81
N VAL A 12 -24.61 3.12 -11.14
CA VAL A 12 -23.98 4.09 -10.22
C VAL A 12 -23.36 3.36 -9.04
N LEU A 13 -24.04 2.38 -8.44
CA LEU A 13 -23.51 1.59 -7.33
C LEU A 13 -22.31 0.73 -7.75
N ALA A 14 -22.40 0.09 -8.93
CA ALA A 14 -21.30 -0.72 -9.48
C ALA A 14 -20.06 0.14 -9.80
N LEU A 15 -20.26 1.33 -10.36
CA LEU A 15 -19.18 2.28 -10.62
C LEU A 15 -18.57 2.77 -9.30
N SER A 16 -19.40 3.11 -8.32
CA SER A 16 -18.94 3.55 -7.00
C SER A 16 -18.13 2.47 -6.28
N SER A 17 -18.53 1.19 -6.35
CA SER A 17 -17.77 0.10 -5.72
C SER A 17 -16.45 -0.17 -6.43
N ALA A 18 -16.40 -0.01 -7.77
CA ALA A 18 -15.17 -0.16 -8.53
C ALA A 18 -14.14 0.93 -8.20
N LEU A 19 -14.59 2.15 -7.87
CA LEU A 19 -13.71 3.25 -7.45
C LEU A 19 -13.42 3.29 -5.94
N ALA A 20 -14.17 2.56 -5.11
CA ALA A 20 -14.00 2.58 -3.64
C ALA A 20 -12.76 1.83 -3.12
N GLY A 21 -11.92 1.27 -3.99
CA GLY A 21 -10.86 0.34 -3.63
C GLY A 21 -9.46 0.94 -3.52
N CYS A 22 -9.26 2.03 -2.77
CA CYS A 22 -7.92 2.43 -2.33
C CYS A 22 -7.93 2.61 -0.81
N VAL A 23 -8.16 1.52 -0.09
CA VAL A 23 -7.99 1.50 1.37
C VAL A 23 -6.50 1.51 1.67
N VAL A 24 -6.01 2.64 2.18
CA VAL A 24 -4.69 2.74 2.80
C VAL A 24 -4.80 2.15 4.20
N ALA A 25 -4.46 0.87 4.35
CA ALA A 25 -4.31 0.27 5.66
C ALA A 25 -3.02 0.79 6.30
N PRO A 26 -3.05 1.31 7.55
CA PRO A 26 -1.83 1.57 8.30
C PRO A 26 -1.07 0.25 8.45
N ILE A 27 0.13 0.19 7.90
CA ILE A 27 1.04 -0.93 8.16
C ILE A 27 1.65 -0.65 9.53
N GLU A 28 1.19 -1.32 10.58
CA GLU A 28 1.93 -1.36 11.85
C GLU A 28 3.37 -1.81 11.53
N PRO A 29 4.40 -1.07 11.96
CA PRO A 29 5.78 -1.40 11.58
C PRO A 29 6.15 -2.76 12.16
N PRO A 30 6.29 -3.82 11.34
CA PRO A 30 6.67 -5.14 11.84
C PRO A 30 8.17 -5.21 12.17
N THR A 31 8.93 -4.14 11.84
CA THR A 31 10.39 -4.13 11.85
C THR A 31 10.89 -3.13 12.88
N VAL A 32 11.42 -3.64 13.99
CA VAL A 32 12.18 -2.83 14.95
C VAL A 32 13.44 -2.32 14.24
N ALA A 33 13.69 -1.02 14.35
CA ALA A 33 14.91 -0.42 13.82
C ALA A 33 16.15 -1.04 14.47
N PRO A 34 17.23 -1.32 13.73
CA PRO A 34 18.50 -1.72 14.33
C PRO A 34 19.00 -0.71 15.37
N ALA A 35 19.84 -1.15 16.30
CA ALA A 35 20.43 -0.27 17.30
C ALA A 35 21.18 0.89 16.63
N GLY A 36 20.92 2.12 17.09
CA GLY A 36 21.51 3.34 16.52
C GLY A 36 20.84 3.84 15.23
N VAL A 37 19.82 3.15 14.72
CA VAL A 37 19.04 3.57 13.55
C VAL A 37 17.71 4.12 14.00
N VAL A 38 17.38 5.34 13.58
CA VAL A 38 16.05 5.93 13.78
C VAL A 38 15.08 5.32 12.77
N TYR A 39 13.90 4.92 13.24
CA TYR A 39 12.81 4.53 12.36
C TYR A 39 12.34 5.74 11.54
N VAL A 40 12.25 5.58 10.23
CA VAL A 40 11.66 6.57 9.32
C VAL A 40 10.42 5.94 8.71
N ALA A 41 9.26 6.58 8.89
CA ALA A 41 8.00 6.09 8.32
C ALA A 41 8.02 6.13 6.78
N PRO A 42 7.32 5.23 6.09
CA PRO A 42 7.22 5.28 4.63
C PRO A 42 6.60 6.59 4.16
N VAL A 43 7.23 7.24 3.19
CA VAL A 43 6.69 8.45 2.52
C VAL A 43 5.92 8.11 1.25
N ALA A 44 6.15 6.92 0.69
CA ALA A 44 5.47 6.41 -0.49
C ALA A 44 4.59 5.20 -0.12
N VAL A 45 3.55 4.96 -0.92
CA VAL A 45 2.68 3.79 -0.78
C VAL A 45 3.47 2.49 -1.04
N ALA A 46 3.05 1.39 -0.42
CA ALA A 46 3.61 0.09 -0.73
C ALA A 46 3.43 -0.24 -2.23
N PRO A 47 4.47 -0.77 -2.93
CA PRO A 47 4.37 -1.04 -4.37
C PRO A 47 3.33 -2.11 -4.73
N GLY A 48 2.95 -2.95 -3.78
CA GLY A 48 1.95 -3.99 -3.95
C GLY A 48 1.87 -4.94 -2.76
N PRO A 49 1.04 -5.99 -2.85
CA PRO A 49 0.93 -7.01 -1.81
C PRO A 49 2.29 -7.67 -1.52
N GLY A 50 2.55 -7.96 -0.25
CA GLY A 50 3.77 -8.65 0.20
C GLY A 50 5.01 -7.78 0.38
N TYR A 51 4.98 -6.50 -0.01
CA TYR A 51 6.05 -5.57 0.32
C TYR A 51 6.00 -5.18 1.80
N THR A 52 7.17 -5.15 2.43
CA THR A 52 7.35 -4.80 3.84
C THR A 52 8.33 -3.64 3.96
N TRP A 53 8.10 -2.75 4.93
CA TRP A 53 9.01 -1.63 5.20
C TRP A 53 10.19 -2.11 6.05
N ARG A 54 11.40 -2.07 5.48
CA ARG A 54 12.61 -2.64 6.08
C ARG A 54 13.79 -1.68 5.96
N TYR A 55 14.75 -1.83 6.87
CA TYR A 55 16.01 -1.11 6.83
C TYR A 55 17.05 -1.84 5.97
N HIS A 56 17.63 -1.12 5.01
CA HIS A 56 18.80 -1.50 4.23
C HIS A 56 20.04 -0.77 4.75
N ALA A 57 21.15 -1.48 4.96
CA ALA A 57 22.35 -0.89 5.57
C ALA A 57 22.97 0.28 4.77
N HIS A 58 22.86 0.24 3.44
CA HIS A 58 23.48 1.25 2.57
C HIS A 58 22.52 2.34 2.09
N TYR A 59 21.22 2.04 2.00
CA TYR A 59 20.23 2.94 1.40
C TYR A 59 19.16 3.42 2.40
N GLY A 60 19.19 2.92 3.63
CA GLY A 60 18.23 3.28 4.66
C GLY A 60 16.90 2.54 4.52
N TRP A 61 15.80 3.20 4.89
CA TRP A 61 14.48 2.58 4.92
C TRP A 61 13.85 2.49 3.53
N GLY A 62 13.34 1.30 3.17
CA GLY A 62 12.74 1.04 1.87
C GLY A 62 11.79 -0.15 1.84
N TRP A 63 11.13 -0.33 0.70
CA TRP A 63 10.22 -1.44 0.45
C TRP A 63 10.99 -2.69 0.02
N TRP A 64 10.77 -3.81 0.70
CA TRP A 64 11.37 -5.10 0.37
C TRP A 64 10.31 -6.19 0.20
N HIS A 65 10.49 -7.02 -0.82
CA HIS A 65 9.66 -8.18 -1.13
C HIS A 65 10.50 -9.47 -1.10
N PRO A 66 10.01 -10.57 -0.50
CA PRO A 66 10.78 -11.81 -0.38
C PRO A 66 11.17 -12.42 -1.72
N HIS A 67 10.34 -12.26 -2.76
CA HIS A 67 10.60 -12.81 -4.09
C HIS A 67 11.22 -11.80 -5.07
N HIS A 68 11.04 -10.49 -4.85
CA HIS A 68 11.46 -9.46 -5.82
C HIS A 68 12.64 -8.61 -5.30
N GLY A 69 13.02 -8.78 -4.03
CA GLY A 69 14.07 -7.99 -3.39
C GLY A 69 13.62 -6.58 -3.05
N TRP A 70 14.56 -5.65 -3.04
CA TRP A 70 14.28 -4.25 -2.75
C TRP A 70 13.62 -3.54 -3.93
N HIS A 71 12.66 -2.69 -3.62
CA HIS A 71 12.11 -1.73 -4.57
C HIS A 71 13.16 -0.68 -4.93
N GLU A 72 12.96 0.05 -6.03
CA GLU A 72 13.93 1.07 -6.54
C GLU A 72 15.30 0.51 -6.98
N GLY A 73 15.41 -0.81 -7.17
CA GLY A 73 16.63 -1.43 -7.71
C GLY A 73 17.82 -1.48 -6.74
N TRP A 74 17.58 -1.32 -5.43
CA TRP A 74 18.61 -1.42 -4.42
C TRP A 74 19.17 -2.86 -4.36
N ARG A 75 20.49 -2.99 -4.29
CA ARG A 75 21.23 -4.26 -4.17
C ARG A 75 22.15 -4.26 -2.98
#